data_AF-A0A1I5X5C5-F1
#
_entry.id   AF-A0A1I5X5C5-F1
#
_cell.length_a   1.000
_cell.length_b   1.000
_cell.length_c   1.000
_cell.angle_alpha   90.00
_cell.angle_beta   90.00
_cell.angle_gamma   90.00
#
_symmetry.space_group_name_H-M   'P 1'
#
loop_
_entity.id
_entity.type
_entity.pdbx_description
1 polymer ?
#
loop_
_entity_poly.entity_id
_entity_poly.type
_entity_poly.pdbx_seq_one_letter_code
_entity_poly.pdbx_strand_id
1 'polypeptide(L)'
;MGPNSSFELEALEVYLKPDFITQQEWTKLYENICRYVQAAQCRDMVRYPEKSEVLRKTGSSHFHIQIKRTFTTDVILLYLELSCYRNQNEVLIMLGVSNDYGRIATPLIIDLIVLIHTHKPGLIQLKGYLHPEDWDISLSRLQEKGLLVK
;
A
#
# COMPACT_ATOMS: atom_id res chain seq x y z
N MET A 1 -16.38 -1.24 -33.38
CA MET A 1 -15.50 -1.94 -32.42
C MET A 1 -14.08 -1.75 -32.92
N GLY A 2 -13.33 -0.84 -32.30
CA GLY A 2 -11.94 -0.56 -32.69
C GLY A 2 -10.97 -1.59 -32.09
N PRO A 3 -9.88 -1.94 -32.79
CA PRO A 3 -8.92 -2.94 -32.34
C PRO A 3 -7.99 -2.36 -31.26
N ASN A 4 -7.75 -3.14 -30.20
CA ASN A 4 -6.60 -3.08 -29.29
C ASN A 4 -6.09 -1.69 -28.91
N SER A 5 -6.84 -0.92 -28.11
CA SER A 5 -6.18 0.09 -27.26
C SER A 5 -5.30 -0.67 -26.26
N SER A 6 -3.98 -0.43 -26.31
CA SER A 6 -3.05 -0.87 -25.27
C SER A 6 -3.66 -0.56 -23.91
N PHE A 7 -3.70 -1.51 -22.98
CA PHE A 7 -4.05 -1.22 -21.59
C PHE A 7 -3.16 -0.08 -21.12
N GLU A 8 -3.72 1.12 -20.95
CA GLU A 8 -3.00 2.23 -20.37
C GLU A 8 -2.78 1.91 -18.90
N LEU A 9 -1.52 1.83 -18.52
CA LEU A 9 -1.12 1.60 -17.14
C LEU A 9 -1.01 2.96 -16.46
N GLU A 10 -1.71 3.10 -15.34
CA GLU A 10 -1.65 4.29 -14.50
C GLU A 10 -0.87 4.00 -13.23
N ALA A 11 -0.32 5.05 -12.62
CA ALA A 11 0.34 4.96 -11.32
C ALA A 11 -0.64 5.36 -10.20
N LEU A 12 -0.72 4.53 -9.16
CA LEU A 12 -1.22 4.94 -7.85
C LEU A 12 -0.02 5.29 -6.96
N GLU A 13 0.08 6.55 -6.60
CA GLU A 13 1.08 7.07 -5.67
C GLU A 13 0.43 7.36 -4.32
N VAL A 14 1.06 6.92 -3.24
CA VAL A 14 0.61 7.20 -1.87
C VAL A 14 1.67 8.01 -1.14
N TYR A 15 1.27 9.22 -0.73
CA TYR A 15 2.10 10.15 -0.02
C TYR A 15 1.72 10.20 1.46
N LEU A 16 2.69 10.03 2.35
CA LEU A 16 2.52 10.30 3.77
C LEU A 16 2.61 11.82 4.02
N LYS A 17 1.78 12.30 4.95
CA LYS A 17 1.83 13.65 5.53
C LYS A 17 2.31 13.57 6.99
N PRO A 18 3.63 13.50 7.26
CA PRO A 18 4.18 13.36 8.61
C PRO A 18 3.60 14.31 9.65
N ASP A 19 3.29 15.56 9.27
CA ASP A 19 2.78 16.59 10.20
C ASP A 19 1.39 16.28 10.77
N PHE A 20 0.64 15.34 10.18
CA PHE A 20 -0.69 14.95 10.62
C PHE A 20 -0.70 13.88 11.73
N ILE A 21 0.48 13.41 12.15
CA ILE A 21 0.61 12.35 13.16
C ILE A 21 1.82 12.58 14.07
N THR A 22 1.69 12.23 15.35
CA THR A 22 2.83 12.22 16.27
C THR A 22 3.68 10.97 16.09
N GLN A 23 4.96 11.01 16.48
CA GLN A 23 5.82 9.82 16.46
C GLN A 23 5.22 8.65 17.26
N GLN A 24 4.57 8.92 18.40
CA GLN A 24 3.95 7.88 19.22
C GLN A 24 2.77 7.20 18.53
N GLU A 25 1.88 7.96 17.89
CA GLU A 25 0.77 7.42 17.11
C GLU A 25 1.31 6.64 15.89
N TRP A 26 2.32 7.19 15.20
CA TRP A 26 2.93 6.54 14.04
C TRP A 26 3.59 5.22 14.43
N THR A 27 4.32 5.14 15.55
CA THR A 27 4.91 3.89 16.05
C THR A 27 3.84 2.80 16.22
N LYS A 28 2.70 3.11 16.85
CA LYS A 28 1.60 2.14 17.02
C LYS A 28 1.03 1.67 15.68
N LEU A 29 0.80 2.59 14.76
CA LEU A 29 0.30 2.26 13.42
C LEU A 29 1.32 1.43 12.62
N TYR A 30 2.60 1.81 12.67
CA TYR A 30 3.70 1.10 12.03
C TYR A 30 3.85 -0.32 12.57
N GLU A 31 3.73 -0.53 13.89
CA GLU A 31 3.72 -1.86 14.50
C GLU A 31 2.54 -2.71 14.01
N ASN A 32 1.35 -2.12 13.88
CA ASN A 32 0.18 -2.82 13.32
C ASN A 32 0.42 -3.23 11.86
N ILE A 33 0.97 -2.31 11.06
CA ILE A 33 1.34 -2.56 9.66
C ILE A 33 2.39 -3.68 9.58
N CYS A 34 3.43 -3.64 10.41
CA CYS A 34 4.46 -4.66 10.45
C CYS A 34 3.88 -6.04 10.78
N ARG A 35 3.01 -6.13 11.81
CA ARG A 35 2.33 -7.38 12.16
C ARG A 35 1.52 -7.93 10.99
N TYR A 36 0.81 -7.05 10.26
CA TYR A 36 0.07 -7.45 9.07
C TYR A 36 0.99 -7.98 7.96
N VAL A 37 2.02 -7.22 7.61
CA VAL A 37 2.98 -7.56 6.55
C VAL A 37 3.73 -8.86 6.83
N GLN A 38 4.08 -9.11 8.10
CA GLN A 38 4.76 -10.34 8.52
C GLN A 38 3.84 -11.57 8.43
N ALA A 39 2.55 -11.40 8.71
CA ALA A 39 1.56 -12.47 8.59
C ALA A 39 1.08 -12.70 7.15
N ALA A 40 1.19 -11.69 6.27
CA ALA A 40 0.71 -11.75 4.89
C ALA A 40 1.52 -12.73 4.03
N GLN A 41 0.84 -13.74 3.49
CA GLN A 41 1.41 -14.66 2.53
C GLN A 41 1.45 -14.03 1.13
N CYS A 42 2.20 -14.62 0.19
CA CYS A 42 2.34 -14.08 -1.16
C CYS A 42 0.97 -13.88 -1.86
N ARG A 43 0.06 -14.84 -1.68
CA ARG A 43 -1.33 -14.79 -2.19
C ARG A 43 -2.19 -13.68 -1.57
N ASP A 44 -1.86 -13.23 -0.37
CA ASP A 44 -2.55 -12.10 0.27
C ASP A 44 -2.03 -10.76 -0.28
N MET A 45 -0.83 -10.76 -0.84
CA MET A 45 -0.15 -9.54 -1.31
C MET A 45 -0.33 -9.27 -2.80
N VAL A 46 -0.54 -10.31 -3.63
CA VAL A 46 -0.59 -10.21 -5.09
C VAL A 46 -1.74 -11.07 -5.65
N ARG A 47 -2.51 -10.53 -6.61
CA ARG A 47 -3.62 -11.26 -7.26
C ARG A 47 -3.17 -12.46 -8.12
N TYR A 48 -1.99 -12.35 -8.74
CA TYR A 48 -1.39 -13.35 -9.64
C TYR A 48 0.03 -13.70 -9.18
N PRO A 49 0.19 -14.40 -8.04
CA PRO A 49 1.49 -14.66 -7.43
C PRO A 49 2.44 -15.40 -8.38
N GLU A 50 1.91 -16.25 -9.27
CA GLU A 50 2.67 -17.00 -10.28
C GLU A 50 3.33 -16.12 -11.35
N LYS A 51 2.89 -14.87 -11.49
CA LYS A 51 3.43 -13.89 -12.45
C LYS A 51 4.24 -12.79 -11.77
N SER A 52 4.60 -12.97 -10.50
CA SER A 52 5.25 -11.95 -9.71
C SER A 52 6.36 -12.49 -8.82
N GLU A 53 7.39 -11.68 -8.63
CA GLU A 53 8.42 -11.89 -7.64
C GLU A 53 8.23 -10.88 -6.50
N VAL A 54 8.10 -11.37 -5.27
CA VAL A 54 7.96 -10.53 -4.08
C VAL A 54 9.27 -10.49 -3.31
N LEU A 55 10.00 -9.39 -3.43
CA LEU A 55 11.22 -9.12 -2.68
C LEU A 55 10.88 -8.35 -1.40
N ARG A 56 11.18 -8.92 -0.24
CA ARG A 56 10.96 -8.28 1.07
C ARG A 56 12.29 -8.04 1.77
N LYS A 57 12.50 -6.82 2.23
CA LYS A 57 13.61 -6.43 3.11
C LYS A 57 13.04 -5.72 4.33
N THR A 58 12.89 -6.47 5.41
CA THR A 58 12.42 -5.97 6.70
C THR A 58 13.60 -5.77 7.64
N GLY A 59 13.82 -4.53 8.08
CA GLY A 59 14.74 -4.19 9.16
C GLY A 59 13.99 -3.87 10.45
N SER A 60 14.74 -3.52 11.50
CA SER A 60 14.16 -3.11 12.78
C SER A 60 13.42 -1.76 12.70
N SER A 61 13.86 -0.85 11.84
CA SER A 61 13.35 0.53 11.74
C SER A 61 12.70 0.88 10.40
N HIS A 62 12.64 -0.07 9.46
CA HIS A 62 12.00 0.14 8.16
C HIS A 62 11.66 -1.19 7.51
N PHE A 63 10.74 -1.17 6.57
CA PHE A 63 10.61 -2.26 5.62
C PHE A 63 10.44 -1.75 4.19
N HIS A 64 10.95 -2.55 3.27
CA HIS A 64 10.88 -2.33 1.85
C HIS A 64 10.36 -3.59 1.18
N ILE A 65 9.29 -3.45 0.41
CA ILE A 65 8.71 -4.52 -0.40
C ILE A 65 8.72 -4.07 -1.84
N GLN A 66 9.24 -4.91 -2.73
CA GLN A 66 9.11 -4.76 -4.16
C GLN A 66 8.34 -5.95 -4.72
N ILE A 67 7.33 -5.68 -5.53
CA ILE A 67 6.56 -6.70 -6.23
C ILE A 67 6.82 -6.49 -7.71
N LYS A 68 7.73 -7.30 -8.24
CA LYS A 68 8.17 -7.22 -9.64
C LYS A 68 7.29 -8.11 -10.50
N ARG A 69 6.84 -7.57 -11.63
CA ARG A 69 6.16 -8.28 -12.72
C ARG A 69 6.96 -8.07 -13.99
N THR A 70 6.55 -8.72 -15.08
CA THR A 70 7.24 -8.65 -16.38
C THR A 70 7.51 -7.22 -16.85
N PHE A 71 6.59 -6.28 -16.61
CA PHE A 71 6.70 -4.90 -17.10
C PHE A 71 6.46 -3.82 -16.04
N THR A 72 6.15 -4.21 -14.80
CA THR A 72 5.77 -3.28 -13.74
C THR A 72 6.43 -3.66 -12.43
N THR A 73 6.64 -2.68 -11.55
CA THR A 73 7.12 -2.92 -10.19
C THR A 73 6.34 -2.04 -9.24
N ASP A 74 5.70 -2.68 -8.27
CA ASP A 74 5.07 -1.97 -7.17
C ASP A 74 6.04 -1.92 -5.99
N VAL A 75 6.03 -0.82 -5.25
CA VAL A 75 6.98 -0.55 -4.17
C VAL A 75 6.24 -0.07 -2.93
N ILE A 76 6.63 -0.60 -1.77
CA ILE A 76 6.23 -0.11 -0.45
C ILE A 76 7.49 0.16 0.36
N LEU A 77 7.63 1.36 0.90
CA LEU A 77 8.75 1.76 1.74
C LEU A 77 8.23 2.57 2.93
N LEU A 78 8.35 2.00 4.13
CA LEU A 78 7.99 2.66 5.37
C LEU A 78 9.15 2.65 6.35
N TYR A 79 9.30 3.75 7.08
CA TYR A 79 10.22 3.93 8.20
C TYR A 79 9.44 4.09 9.50
N LEU A 80 9.95 3.51 10.57
CA LEU A 80 9.44 3.66 11.92
C LEU A 80 9.59 5.11 12.40
N GLU A 81 10.74 5.73 12.14
CA GLU A 81 11.02 7.10 12.57
C GLU A 81 10.49 8.11 11.56
N LEU A 82 9.63 9.03 11.98
CA LEU A 82 9.11 10.10 11.12
C LEU A 82 10.25 11.01 10.62
N SER A 83 11.32 11.14 11.40
CA SER A 83 12.51 11.92 11.04
C SER A 83 13.30 11.33 9.85
N CYS A 84 13.10 10.06 9.50
CA CYS A 84 13.73 9.46 8.32
C CYS A 84 13.14 9.97 7.00
N TYR A 85 11.94 10.57 7.04
CA TYR A 85 11.31 11.12 5.85
C TYR A 85 11.84 12.52 5.55
N ARG A 86 12.81 12.60 4.62
CA ARG A 86 13.56 13.84 4.30
C ARG A 86 12.70 15.00 3.76
N ASN A 87 11.58 14.70 3.09
CA ASN A 87 10.63 15.69 2.58
C ASN A 87 9.36 15.67 3.42
N GLN A 88 9.32 16.41 4.53
CA GLN A 88 8.24 16.30 5.53
C GLN A 88 6.86 16.77 5.03
N ASN A 89 6.77 17.42 3.87
CA ASN A 89 5.50 17.92 3.33
C ASN A 89 4.68 16.83 2.60
N GLU A 90 5.33 16.04 1.73
CA GLU A 90 4.70 14.96 0.95
C GLU A 90 5.75 13.88 0.65
N VAL A 91 5.67 12.75 1.36
CA VAL A 91 6.64 11.66 1.24
C VAL A 91 6.03 10.50 0.48
N LEU A 92 6.54 10.18 -0.71
CA LEU A 92 6.09 8.97 -1.42
C LEU A 92 6.50 7.72 -0.61
N ILE A 93 5.51 6.98 -0.12
CA ILE A 93 5.69 5.77 0.69
C ILE A 93 5.25 4.49 -0.05
N MET A 94 4.36 4.61 -1.02
CA MET A 94 3.93 3.48 -1.85
C MET A 94 3.70 3.91 -3.29
N LEU A 95 4.04 3.01 -4.21
CA LEU A 95 3.77 3.12 -5.63
C LEU A 95 3.17 1.80 -6.12
N GLY A 96 1.98 1.85 -6.70
CA GLY A 96 1.34 0.72 -7.35
C GLY A 96 1.01 1.04 -8.80
N VAL A 97 0.97 0.02 -9.64
CA VAL A 97 0.45 0.15 -11.01
C VAL A 97 -0.99 -0.34 -11.07
N SER A 98 -1.87 0.52 -11.57
CA SER A 98 -3.26 0.22 -11.89
C SER A 98 -3.46 0.10 -13.39
N ASN A 99 -4.52 -0.62 -13.79
CA ASN A 99 -5.05 -0.48 -15.14
C ASN A 99 -5.89 0.82 -15.27
N ASP A 100 -6.38 1.06 -16.47
CA ASP A 100 -7.33 2.11 -16.87
C ASP A 100 -8.64 2.13 -16.08
N TYR A 101 -8.95 1.07 -15.33
CA TYR A 101 -10.10 1.00 -14.41
C TYR A 101 -9.72 1.28 -12.94
N GLY A 102 -8.48 1.68 -12.65
CA GLY A 102 -7.99 1.90 -11.28
C GLY A 102 -7.84 0.63 -10.44
N ARG A 103 -7.82 -0.56 -11.07
CA ARG A 103 -7.64 -1.84 -10.36
C ARG A 103 -6.18 -2.12 -10.16
N ILE A 104 -5.79 -2.37 -8.91
CA ILE A 104 -4.39 -2.64 -8.54
C ILE A 104 -4.17 -4.13 -8.38
N ALA A 105 -3.10 -4.65 -8.98
CA ALA A 105 -2.76 -6.07 -8.90
C ALA A 105 -2.07 -6.48 -7.57
N THR A 106 -1.89 -5.51 -6.67
CA THR A 106 -1.27 -5.66 -5.34
C THR A 106 -2.28 -5.30 -4.23
N PRO A 107 -3.08 -6.29 -3.78
CA PRO A 107 -3.99 -6.12 -2.65
C PRO A 107 -3.34 -5.55 -1.40
N LEU A 108 -2.04 -5.82 -1.15
CA LEU A 108 -1.33 -5.27 0.00
C LEU A 108 -1.32 -3.74 0.01
N ILE A 109 -1.10 -3.07 -1.13
CA ILE A 109 -1.07 -1.61 -1.19
C ILE A 109 -2.43 -1.06 -0.76
N ILE A 110 -3.50 -1.67 -1.26
CA ILE A 110 -4.87 -1.28 -0.94
C ILE A 110 -5.13 -1.48 0.56
N ASP A 111 -4.71 -2.62 1.12
CA ASP A 111 -4.83 -2.88 2.56
C ASP A 111 -4.10 -1.87 3.42
N LEU A 112 -2.90 -1.48 3.04
CA LEU A 112 -2.16 -0.46 3.78
C LEU A 112 -2.83 0.91 3.68
N ILE A 113 -3.37 1.27 2.50
CA ILE A 113 -4.15 2.50 2.33
C ILE A 113 -5.36 2.50 3.26
N VAL A 114 -6.20 1.46 3.21
CA VAL A 114 -7.41 1.36 4.03
C VAL A 114 -7.07 1.34 5.51
N LEU A 115 -6.06 0.58 5.93
CA LEU A 115 -5.62 0.52 7.32
C LEU A 115 -5.15 1.88 7.83
N ILE A 116 -4.29 2.56 7.07
CA ILE A 116 -3.76 3.88 7.45
C ILE A 116 -4.88 4.91 7.49
N HIS A 117 -5.73 4.95 6.47
CA HIS A 117 -6.81 5.94 6.37
C HIS A 117 -7.87 5.74 7.47
N THR A 118 -8.21 4.49 7.79
CA THR A 118 -9.16 4.18 8.87
C THR A 118 -8.61 4.54 10.24
N HIS A 119 -7.30 4.34 10.46
CA HIS A 119 -6.66 4.68 11.73
C HIS A 119 -6.45 6.19 11.91
N LYS A 120 -6.06 6.89 10.84
CA LYS A 120 -5.82 8.34 10.84
C LYS A 120 -6.23 8.95 9.49
N PRO A 121 -7.49 9.40 9.35
CA PRO A 121 -7.95 10.08 8.14
C PRO A 121 -7.08 11.31 7.83
N GLY A 122 -6.74 11.50 6.57
CA GLY A 122 -5.89 12.61 6.11
C GLY A 122 -4.38 12.42 6.27
N LEU A 123 -3.92 11.34 6.91
CA LEU A 123 -2.49 11.03 7.05
C LEU A 123 -1.81 10.70 5.72
N ILE A 124 -2.57 10.18 4.76
CA ILE A 124 -2.08 9.89 3.41
C ILE A 124 -2.86 10.65 2.36
N GLN A 125 -2.16 11.00 1.28
CA GLN A 125 -2.72 11.55 0.05
C GLN A 125 -2.47 10.57 -1.09
N LEU A 126 -3.52 10.32 -1.87
CA LEU A 126 -3.48 9.45 -3.04
C LEU A 126 -3.39 10.31 -4.29
N LYS A 127 -2.49 9.98 -5.22
CA LYS A 127 -2.53 10.45 -6.61
C LYS A 127 -2.74 9.24 -7.51
N GLY A 128 -3.77 9.30 -8.36
CA GLY A 128 -4.26 8.16 -9.13
C GLY A 128 -5.65 7.70 -8.65
N TYR A 129 -6.26 6.79 -9.39
CA TYR A 129 -7.60 6.28 -9.11
C TYR A 129 -7.55 4.91 -8.45
N LEU A 130 -8.23 4.77 -7.31
CA LEU A 130 -8.46 3.48 -6.64
C LEU A 130 -9.92 3.10 -6.83
N HIS A 131 -10.16 1.94 -7.44
CA HIS A 131 -11.53 1.47 -7.68
C HIS A 131 -12.28 1.22 -6.35
N PRO A 132 -13.53 1.69 -6.17
CA PRO A 132 -14.29 1.54 -4.92
C PRO A 132 -14.43 0.10 -4.42
N GLU A 133 -14.67 -0.86 -5.33
CA GLU A 133 -14.74 -2.29 -4.94
C GLU A 133 -13.45 -2.79 -4.27
N ASP A 134 -12.28 -2.28 -4.68
CA ASP A 134 -11.01 -2.69 -4.09
C ASP A 134 -10.91 -2.22 -2.63
N TRP A 135 -11.51 -1.07 -2.31
CA TRP A 135 -11.65 -0.56 -0.94
C TRP A 135 -12.52 -1.48 -0.08
N ASP A 136 -13.72 -1.83 -0.54
CA ASP A 136 -14.67 -2.64 0.22
C ASP A 136 -14.14 -4.06 0.49
N ILE A 137 -13.47 -4.66 -0.50
CA ILE A 137 -12.82 -5.96 -0.36
C ILE A 137 -11.69 -5.88 0.68
N SER A 138 -10.89 -4.81 0.63
CA SER A 138 -9.79 -4.60 1.57
C SER A 138 -10.29 -4.37 3.00
N LEU A 139 -11.31 -3.54 3.17
CA LEU A 139 -11.96 -3.30 4.46
C LEU A 139 -12.45 -4.61 5.09
N SER A 140 -13.17 -5.43 4.31
CA SER A 140 -13.66 -6.74 4.73
C SER A 140 -12.50 -7.66 5.17
N ARG A 141 -11.43 -7.75 4.36
CA ARG A 141 -10.24 -8.57 4.66
C ARG A 141 -9.51 -8.12 5.92
N LEU A 142 -9.39 -6.81 6.15
CA LEU A 142 -8.74 -6.25 7.34
C LEU A 142 -9.57 -6.50 8.61
N GLN A 143 -10.91 -6.44 8.52
CA GLN A 143 -11.82 -6.79 9.61
C GLN A 143 -11.75 -8.28 9.95
N GLU A 144 -11.73 -9.16 8.94
CA GLU A 144 -11.57 -10.61 9.14
C GLU A 144 -10.26 -10.98 9.84
N LYS A 145 -9.20 -10.21 9.58
CA LYS A 145 -7.88 -10.37 10.23
C LYS A 145 -7.78 -9.66 11.60
N GLY A 146 -8.86 -9.04 12.09
CA GLY A 146 -8.90 -8.37 13.38
C GLY A 146 -8.04 -7.10 13.48
N LEU A 147 -7.68 -6.51 12.33
CA LEU A 147 -6.89 -5.27 12.28
C LEU A 147 -7.76 -4.02 12.34
N LEU A 148 -9.03 -4.15 11.93
CA LEU A 148 -10.05 -3.11 12.01
C LEU A 148 -11.26 -3.63 12.76
N VAL A 149 -11.96 -2.74 13.44
CA VAL A 149 -13.24 -3.05 14.11
C VAL A 149 -14.34 -3.10 13.04
N LYS A 150 -15.28 -4.04 13.20
CA LYS A 150 -16.47 -4.16 12.35
C LYS A 150 -17.44 -3.00 12.55
#